data_AF-A0A161MMS8-F1
#
_entry.id   AF-A0A161MMS8-F1
#
_cell.length_a   1.000
_cell.length_b   1.000
_cell.length_c   1.000
_cell.angle_alpha   90.00
_cell.angle_beta   90.00
_cell.angle_gamma   90.00
#
_symmetry.space_group_name_H-M   'P 1'
#
loop_
_entity.id
_entity.type
_entity.pdbx_description
1 polymer ?
#
loop_
_entity_poly.entity_id
_entity_poly.type
_entity_poly.pdbx_seq_one_letter_code
_entity_poly.pdbx_strand_id
1 'polypeptide(L)'
;MLDSRGVTKIIVETGNVLNLNDIVKKPGQKSTDELLECLKLALTNCKKAKKSHELEITSKEPVYTHDVDTNELLISVKLFVDFGEAKILEEALQKCLNYLETKCINSLVLSYKPKGNDVELYEVWNILENFARGNKICRIGIADLDTDQFIAFYERVQVKPSIVQISLSSCCVVPPALQEFAKL
;
A
#
# COMPACT_ATOMS: atom_id res chain seq x y z
N MET A 1 -1.67 30.00 5.08
CA MET A 1 -2.13 28.71 5.64
C MET A 1 -3.43 28.34 4.97
N LEU A 2 -3.60 27.12 4.46
CA LEU A 2 -4.92 26.68 3.99
C LEU A 2 -5.87 26.51 5.18
N ASP A 3 -7.09 27.01 5.03
CA ASP A 3 -8.17 26.84 6.00
C ASP A 3 -8.74 25.42 5.93
N SER A 4 -8.40 24.59 6.92
CA SER A 4 -8.85 23.20 7.05
C SER A 4 -10.27 23.07 7.63
N ARG A 5 -10.97 24.17 7.95
CA ARG A 5 -12.34 24.09 8.49
C ARG A 5 -13.27 23.38 7.51
N GLY A 6 -14.02 22.41 8.02
CA GLY A 6 -14.98 21.62 7.23
C GLY A 6 -14.37 20.55 6.32
N VAL A 7 -13.05 20.31 6.38
CA VAL A 7 -12.41 19.17 5.71
C VAL A 7 -12.71 17.90 6.49
N THR A 8 -13.28 16.91 5.82
CA THR A 8 -13.56 15.57 6.39
C THR A 8 -12.69 14.48 5.78
N LYS A 9 -11.95 14.80 4.70
CA LYS A 9 -11.11 13.86 3.97
C LYS A 9 -9.84 14.53 3.46
N ILE A 10 -8.72 13.84 3.61
CA ILE A 10 -7.41 14.29 3.16
C ILE A 10 -6.85 13.24 2.21
N ILE A 11 -6.37 13.70 1.06
CA ILE A 11 -5.69 12.87 0.06
C ILE A 11 -4.28 13.39 -0.05
N VAL A 12 -3.30 12.52 0.14
CA VAL A 12 -1.89 12.87 0.06
C VAL A 12 -1.25 12.07 -1.08
N GLU A 13 -0.89 12.79 -2.13
CA GLU A 13 -0.20 12.29 -3.32
C GLU A 13 1.30 12.52 -3.14
N THR A 14 2.04 11.47 -2.83
CA THR A 14 3.42 11.55 -2.32
C THR A 14 4.48 11.76 -3.41
N GLY A 15 4.14 11.65 -4.69
CA GLY A 15 5.12 11.62 -5.79
C GLY A 15 5.93 10.33 -5.80
N ASN A 16 7.09 10.35 -6.46
CA ASN A 16 7.98 9.18 -6.57
C ASN A 16 8.79 8.96 -5.28
N VAL A 17 8.46 7.90 -4.54
CA VAL A 17 9.12 7.55 -3.27
C VAL A 17 10.57 7.09 -3.45
N LEU A 18 10.96 6.56 -4.62
CA LEU A 18 12.33 6.10 -4.87
C LEU A 18 13.33 7.26 -4.99
N ASN A 19 12.87 8.43 -5.46
CA ASN A 19 13.69 9.64 -5.48
C ASN A 19 13.92 10.22 -4.08
N LEU A 20 13.18 9.71 -3.08
CA LEU A 20 13.31 10.07 -1.68
C LEU A 20 14.40 9.22 -1.04
N ASN A 21 15.64 9.51 -1.46
CA ASN A 21 16.93 8.83 -1.24
C ASN A 21 17.25 8.17 0.11
N ASP A 22 16.43 8.31 1.15
CA ASP A 22 16.71 7.84 2.51
C ASP A 22 15.86 6.63 2.94
N ILE A 23 14.74 6.35 2.27
CA ILE A 23 13.82 5.26 2.64
C ILE A 23 14.40 3.90 2.23
N VAL A 24 14.96 3.81 1.01
CA VAL A 24 15.47 2.54 0.44
C VAL A 24 16.78 2.08 1.11
N LYS A 25 17.44 2.92 1.92
CA LYS A 25 18.81 2.70 2.41
C LYS A 25 18.91 2.04 3.79
N LYS A 26 17.80 1.85 4.53
CA LYS A 26 17.84 1.34 5.91
C LYS A 26 17.27 -0.08 6.00
N PRO A 27 18.11 -1.12 6.14
CA PRO A 27 17.61 -2.47 6.36
C PRO A 27 16.88 -2.57 7.71
N GLY A 28 15.78 -3.33 7.75
CA GLY A 28 15.02 -3.60 8.98
C GLY A 28 14.01 -2.53 9.40
N GLN A 29 13.67 -1.57 8.51
CA GLN A 29 12.58 -0.62 8.77
C GLN A 29 11.23 -1.33 8.89
N LYS A 30 10.38 -0.81 9.77
CA LYS A 30 8.99 -1.27 9.90
C LYS A 30 8.10 -0.52 8.92
N SER A 31 6.98 -1.13 8.54
CA SER A 31 5.89 -0.52 7.76
C SER A 31 5.50 0.89 8.22
N THR A 32 5.52 1.16 9.53
CA THR A 32 5.24 2.49 10.09
C THR A 32 6.32 3.53 9.79
N ASP A 33 7.60 3.13 9.76
CA ASP A 33 8.73 4.02 9.49
C ASP A 33 8.71 4.47 8.02
N GLU A 34 8.46 3.52 7.11
CA GLU A 34 8.29 3.78 5.67
C GLU A 34 7.18 4.80 5.40
N LEU A 35 6.01 4.62 6.03
CA LEU A 35 4.87 5.53 5.89
C LEU A 35 5.20 6.94 6.41
N LEU A 36 5.85 7.02 7.58
CA LEU A 36 6.19 8.30 8.20
C LEU A 36 7.20 9.09 7.37
N GLU A 37 8.24 8.44 6.83
CA GLU A 37 9.23 9.09 5.96
C GLU A 37 8.56 9.58 4.66
N CYS A 38 7.73 8.76 4.00
CA CYS A 38 6.96 9.17 2.81
C CYS A 38 6.10 10.42 3.07
N LEU A 39 5.33 10.42 4.17
CA LEU A 39 4.45 11.53 4.51
C LEU A 39 5.22 12.81 4.83
N LYS A 40 6.32 12.72 5.60
CA LYS A 40 7.16 13.90 5.90
C LYS A 40 7.63 14.58 4.62
N LEU A 41 8.12 13.80 3.67
CA LEU A 41 8.65 14.30 2.40
C LEU A 41 7.55 14.93 1.55
N ALA A 42 6.43 14.22 1.36
CA ALA A 42 5.27 14.73 0.63
C ALA A 42 4.74 16.04 1.21
N LEU A 43 4.65 16.15 2.53
CA LEU A 43 4.12 17.33 3.21
C LEU A 43 5.10 18.51 3.21
N THR A 44 6.40 18.28 3.04
CA THR A 44 7.43 19.33 3.08
C THR A 44 7.46 20.16 1.80
N ASN A 45 7.31 19.53 0.63
CA ASN A 45 7.33 20.22 -0.67
C ASN A 45 6.05 19.96 -1.48
N CYS A 46 4.90 20.36 -0.93
CA CYS A 46 3.59 20.14 -1.54
C CYS A 46 2.93 21.39 -2.11
N LYS A 47 1.98 21.15 -3.02
CA LYS A 47 0.85 22.01 -3.33
C LYS A 47 -0.36 21.50 -2.55
N LYS A 48 -1.26 22.41 -2.17
CA LYS A 48 -2.47 22.09 -1.40
C LYS A 48 -3.68 22.70 -2.10
N ALA A 49 -4.71 21.89 -2.32
CA ALA A 49 -5.96 22.31 -2.95
C ALA A 49 -7.14 21.83 -2.10
N LYS A 50 -8.09 22.72 -1.83
CA LYS A 50 -9.33 22.37 -1.12
C LYS A 50 -10.48 22.30 -2.12
N LYS A 51 -11.17 21.16 -2.15
CA LYS A 51 -12.36 20.91 -2.96
C LYS A 51 -13.51 20.54 -2.03
N SER A 52 -14.35 21.52 -1.67
CA SER A 52 -15.45 21.34 -0.72
C SER A 52 -14.95 20.77 0.63
N HIS A 53 -15.21 19.50 0.90
CA HIS A 53 -14.82 18.76 2.11
C HIS A 53 -13.53 17.94 1.96
N GLU A 54 -12.92 17.92 0.76
CA GLU A 54 -11.66 17.23 0.50
C GLU A 54 -10.48 18.22 0.48
N LEU A 55 -9.38 17.83 1.12
CA LEU A 55 -8.08 18.49 1.02
C LEU A 55 -7.12 17.58 0.26
N GLU A 56 -6.72 18.00 -0.93
CA GLU A 56 -5.70 17.37 -1.75
C GLU A 56 -4.34 17.99 -1.43
N ILE A 57 -3.36 17.14 -1.16
CA ILE A 57 -1.97 17.52 -0.93
C ILE A 57 -1.12 16.76 -1.94
N THR A 58 -0.55 17.47 -2.89
CA THR A 58 0.22 16.87 -3.99
C THR A 58 1.67 17.29 -3.89
N SER A 59 2.59 16.31 -3.90
CA SER A 59 4.02 16.57 -4.03
C SER A 59 4.31 17.40 -5.28
N LYS A 60 5.26 18.33 -5.21
CA LYS A 60 5.68 19.08 -6.41
C LYS A 60 6.46 18.22 -7.40
N GLU A 61 7.05 17.13 -6.92
CA GLU A 61 7.76 16.17 -7.76
C GLU A 61 6.76 15.24 -8.45
N PRO A 62 6.81 15.09 -9.78
CA PRO A 62 5.95 14.16 -10.49
C PRO A 62 6.28 12.71 -10.13
N VAL A 63 5.31 11.81 -10.26
CA VAL A 63 5.50 10.37 -10.05
C VAL A 63 6.47 9.79 -11.10
N TYR A 64 6.34 10.27 -12.34
CA TYR A 64 7.13 9.85 -13.48
C TYR A 64 8.05 10.99 -13.97
N THR A 65 9.20 10.62 -14.51
CA THR A 65 9.99 11.54 -15.33
C THR A 65 9.31 11.73 -16.69
N HIS A 66 9.66 12.79 -17.43
CA HIS A 66 9.18 12.94 -18.81
C HIS A 66 9.61 11.74 -19.67
N ASP A 67 8.77 11.38 -20.66
CA ASP A 67 8.98 10.31 -21.64
C ASP A 67 8.92 8.85 -21.13
N VAL A 68 8.08 8.57 -20.12
CA VAL A 68 7.86 7.21 -19.62
C VAL A 68 6.48 6.69 -20.04
N ASP A 69 6.43 5.51 -20.69
CA ASP A 69 5.19 4.76 -20.86
C ASP A 69 4.86 4.01 -19.56
N THR A 70 3.79 4.42 -18.89
CA THR A 70 3.35 3.80 -17.62
C THR A 70 2.95 2.34 -17.77
N ASN A 71 2.66 1.87 -18.99
CA ASN A 71 2.36 0.47 -19.26
C ASN A 71 3.61 -0.41 -19.34
N GLU A 72 4.79 0.18 -19.55
CA GLU A 72 6.09 -0.53 -19.56
C GLU A 72 6.71 -0.61 -18.15
N LEU A 73 6.16 0.13 -17.18
CA LEU A 73 6.65 0.13 -15.81
C LEU A 73 6.13 -1.05 -14.98
N LEU A 74 7.01 -1.58 -14.13
CA LEU A 74 6.62 -2.47 -13.05
C LEU A 74 6.31 -1.66 -11.80
N ILE A 75 5.03 -1.35 -11.60
CA ILE A 75 4.54 -0.55 -10.48
C ILE A 75 4.20 -1.47 -9.31
N SER A 76 4.81 -1.20 -8.16
CA SER A 76 4.52 -1.89 -6.89
C SER A 76 3.99 -0.90 -5.86
N VAL A 77 2.91 -1.25 -5.18
CA VAL A 77 2.23 -0.42 -4.17
C VAL A 77 2.24 -1.13 -2.83
N LYS A 78 2.56 -0.42 -1.76
CA LYS A 78 2.34 -0.89 -0.39
C LYS A 78 1.16 -0.15 0.22
N LEU A 79 0.11 -0.88 0.54
CA LEU A 79 -1.15 -0.35 1.04
C LEU A 79 -1.17 -0.47 2.57
N PHE A 80 -1.25 0.66 3.26
CA PHE A 80 -1.38 0.70 4.72
C PHE A 80 -2.85 0.96 5.09
N VAL A 81 -3.45 0.04 5.86
CA VAL A 81 -4.85 0.16 6.29
C VAL A 81 -4.91 0.11 7.81
N ASP A 82 -5.51 1.14 8.42
CA ASP A 82 -5.69 1.25 9.88
C ASP A 82 -7.17 1.14 10.33
N PHE A 83 -8.07 0.78 9.40
CA PHE A 83 -9.53 0.73 9.48
C PHE A 83 -10.23 1.80 8.62
N GLY A 84 -11.33 1.41 7.97
CA GLY A 84 -12.21 2.27 7.18
C GLY A 84 -13.26 1.42 6.47
N GLU A 85 -14.39 2.02 6.10
CA GLU A 85 -15.44 1.32 5.35
C GLU A 85 -14.89 0.78 4.02
N ALA A 86 -15.36 -0.41 3.59
CA ALA A 86 -14.97 -1.05 2.32
C ALA A 86 -14.95 -0.08 1.13
N LYS A 87 -15.97 0.79 1.07
CA LYS A 87 -16.13 1.81 0.04
C LYS A 87 -14.97 2.82 0.02
N ILE A 88 -14.43 3.19 1.17
CA ILE A 88 -13.29 4.11 1.28
C ILE A 88 -12.05 3.47 0.66
N LEU A 89 -11.83 2.17 0.91
CA LEU A 89 -10.69 1.46 0.33
C LEU A 89 -10.83 1.32 -1.19
N GLU A 90 -12.00 0.96 -1.69
CA GLU A 90 -12.26 0.91 -3.13
C GLU A 90 -11.99 2.25 -3.82
N GLU A 91 -12.45 3.34 -3.20
CA GLU A 91 -12.23 4.69 -3.71
C GLU A 91 -10.74 5.06 -3.68
N ALA A 92 -10.02 4.70 -2.61
CA ALA A 92 -8.59 4.95 -2.47
C ALA A 92 -7.78 4.18 -3.54
N LEU A 93 -8.12 2.92 -3.83
CA LEU A 93 -7.48 2.12 -4.86
C LEU A 93 -7.75 2.68 -6.27
N GLN A 94 -8.97 3.14 -6.55
CA GLN A 94 -9.29 3.81 -7.82
C GLN A 94 -8.53 5.11 -7.97
N LYS A 95 -8.45 5.93 -6.92
CA LYS A 95 -7.62 7.15 -6.90
C LYS A 95 -6.15 6.84 -7.12
N CYS A 96 -5.64 5.75 -6.53
CA CYS A 96 -4.27 5.30 -6.72
C CYS A 96 -3.98 4.93 -8.19
N LEU A 97 -4.84 4.14 -8.84
CA LEU A 97 -4.70 3.80 -10.27
C LEU A 97 -4.71 5.05 -11.16
N ASN A 98 -5.61 5.99 -10.89
CA ASN A 98 -5.70 7.24 -11.63
C ASN A 98 -4.45 8.11 -11.44
N TYR A 99 -3.96 8.22 -10.21
CA TYR A 99 -2.76 8.98 -9.87
C TYR A 99 -1.49 8.40 -10.51
N LEU A 100 -1.42 7.08 -10.61
CA LEU A 100 -0.35 6.34 -11.28
C LEU A 100 -0.55 6.27 -12.80
N GLU A 101 -1.64 6.83 -13.34
CA GLU A 101 -1.96 6.81 -14.78
C GLU A 101 -1.77 5.41 -15.42
N THR A 102 -2.14 4.35 -14.69
CA THR A 102 -1.92 2.96 -15.10
C THR A 102 -3.20 2.14 -15.08
N LYS A 103 -3.28 1.15 -15.97
CA LYS A 103 -4.40 0.21 -16.07
C LYS A 103 -4.27 -0.97 -15.10
N CYS A 104 -3.04 -1.39 -14.77
CA CYS A 104 -2.77 -2.43 -13.77
C CYS A 104 -1.63 -2.02 -12.85
N ILE A 105 -1.79 -2.27 -11.55
CA ILE A 105 -0.67 -2.30 -10.59
C ILE A 105 -0.05 -3.71 -10.63
N ASN A 106 1.24 -3.81 -10.91
CA ASN A 106 1.90 -5.12 -11.05
C ASN A 106 1.91 -5.90 -9.74
N SER A 107 2.20 -5.23 -8.63
CA SER A 107 2.08 -5.85 -7.30
C SER A 107 1.55 -4.90 -6.23
N LEU A 108 0.68 -5.39 -5.36
CA LEU A 108 0.19 -4.65 -4.19
C LEU A 108 0.40 -5.49 -2.94
N VAL A 109 1.07 -4.94 -1.93
CA VAL A 109 1.26 -5.57 -0.63
C VAL A 109 0.42 -4.84 0.42
N LEU A 110 -0.49 -5.55 1.07
CA LEU A 110 -1.30 -5.06 2.17
C LEU A 110 -0.52 -5.12 3.49
N SER A 111 -0.31 -3.98 4.12
CA SER A 111 0.13 -3.84 5.51
C SER A 111 -1.08 -3.55 6.38
N TYR A 112 -1.56 -4.56 7.08
CA TYR A 112 -2.70 -4.46 8.00
C TYR A 112 -2.29 -4.88 9.40
N LYS A 113 -2.68 -4.11 10.41
CA LYS A 113 -2.50 -4.47 11.83
C LYS A 113 -3.87 -4.75 12.44
N PRO A 114 -4.23 -6.02 12.68
CA PRO A 114 -5.50 -6.36 13.31
C PRO A 114 -5.61 -5.69 14.68
N LYS A 115 -6.70 -4.97 14.95
CA LYS A 115 -7.00 -4.35 16.26
C LYS A 115 -7.85 -5.26 17.16
N GLY A 116 -8.06 -6.51 16.75
CA GLY A 116 -8.93 -7.45 17.44
C GLY A 116 -9.07 -8.76 16.65
N ASN A 117 -10.26 -9.00 16.10
CA ASN A 117 -10.52 -10.17 15.27
C ASN A 117 -10.04 -9.94 13.82
N ASP A 118 -9.81 -11.04 13.09
CA ASP A 118 -9.34 -10.98 11.70
C ASP A 118 -10.46 -10.70 10.69
N VAL A 119 -11.71 -10.47 11.13
CA VAL A 119 -12.86 -10.27 10.21
C VAL A 119 -12.59 -9.13 9.24
N GLU A 120 -12.09 -8.02 9.78
CA GLU A 120 -11.72 -6.83 9.00
C GLU A 120 -10.62 -7.12 7.98
N LEU A 121 -9.65 -7.99 8.31
CA LEU A 121 -8.61 -8.39 7.36
C LEU A 121 -9.23 -9.11 6.14
N TYR A 122 -10.19 -10.00 6.36
CA TYR A 122 -10.85 -10.72 5.27
C TYR A 122 -11.74 -9.81 4.42
N GLU A 123 -12.39 -8.81 5.02
CA GLU A 123 -13.17 -7.81 4.29
C GLU A 123 -12.27 -6.94 3.40
N VAL A 124 -11.16 -6.46 3.95
CA VAL A 124 -10.14 -5.72 3.20
C VAL A 124 -9.55 -6.58 2.09
N TRP A 125 -9.24 -7.85 2.39
CA TRP A 125 -8.68 -8.75 1.40
C TRP A 125 -9.66 -9.03 0.27
N ASN A 126 -10.94 -9.27 0.56
CA ASN A 126 -11.98 -9.50 -0.45
C ASN A 126 -12.07 -8.37 -1.48
N ILE A 127 -11.86 -7.12 -1.05
CA ILE A 127 -11.77 -5.97 -1.97
C ILE A 127 -10.56 -6.12 -2.90
N LEU A 128 -9.38 -6.46 -2.36
CA LEU A 128 -8.19 -6.71 -3.16
C LEU A 128 -8.38 -7.89 -4.13
N GLU A 129 -9.08 -8.95 -3.72
CA GLU A 129 -9.42 -10.06 -4.60
C GLU A 129 -10.27 -9.60 -5.79
N ASN A 130 -11.23 -8.69 -5.57
CA ASN A 130 -12.07 -8.14 -6.64
C ASN A 130 -11.25 -7.31 -7.64
N PHE A 131 -10.31 -6.51 -7.15
CA PHE A 131 -9.39 -5.77 -8.03
C PHE A 131 -8.45 -6.71 -8.80
N ALA A 132 -8.01 -7.81 -8.18
CA ALA A 132 -7.20 -8.82 -8.84
C ALA A 132 -7.96 -9.57 -9.94
N ARG A 133 -9.17 -10.06 -9.65
CA ARG A 133 -10.06 -10.69 -10.65
C ARG A 133 -10.42 -9.72 -11.79
N GLY A 134 -10.51 -8.42 -11.49
CA GLY A 134 -10.76 -7.36 -12.45
C GLY A 134 -9.53 -6.95 -13.28
N ASN A 135 -8.39 -7.63 -13.15
CA ASN A 135 -7.12 -7.31 -13.82
C ASN A 135 -6.60 -5.88 -13.56
N LYS A 136 -7.02 -5.26 -12.44
CA LYS A 136 -6.51 -3.95 -12.00
C LYS A 136 -5.29 -4.08 -11.10
N ILE A 137 -5.12 -5.24 -10.45
CA ILE A 137 -3.94 -5.57 -9.66
C ILE A 137 -3.48 -6.97 -10.08
N CYS A 138 -2.27 -7.06 -10.59
CA CYS A 138 -1.79 -8.29 -11.21
C CYS A 138 -1.31 -9.30 -10.15
N ARG A 139 -0.76 -8.84 -9.02
CA ARG A 139 -0.36 -9.67 -7.87
C ARG A 139 -0.73 -8.98 -6.57
N ILE A 140 -1.37 -9.70 -5.66
CA ILE A 140 -1.64 -9.22 -4.30
C ILE A 140 -0.78 -9.99 -3.30
N GLY A 141 -0.43 -9.32 -2.20
CA GLY A 141 0.39 -9.83 -1.13
C GLY A 141 0.03 -9.22 0.21
N ILE A 142 0.60 -9.76 1.27
CA ILE A 142 0.37 -9.32 2.65
C ILE A 142 1.68 -9.17 3.40
N ALA A 143 1.73 -8.20 4.30
CA ALA A 143 2.87 -7.92 5.15
C ALA A 143 2.54 -8.16 6.63
N ASP A 144 3.58 -8.41 7.42
CA ASP A 144 3.56 -8.35 8.89
C ASP A 144 2.61 -9.35 9.58
N LEU A 145 2.27 -10.46 8.93
CA LEU A 145 1.67 -11.63 9.59
C LEU A 145 2.74 -12.60 10.10
N ASP A 146 2.49 -13.23 11.25
CA ASP A 146 3.30 -14.37 11.67
C ASP A 146 3.04 -15.61 10.79
N THR A 147 3.87 -16.65 10.92
CA THR A 147 3.81 -17.83 10.04
C THR A 147 2.47 -18.57 10.16
N ASP A 148 1.96 -18.75 11.38
CA ASP A 148 0.73 -19.52 11.60
C ASP A 148 -0.50 -18.73 11.13
N GLN A 149 -0.51 -17.42 11.40
CA GLN A 149 -1.51 -16.48 10.88
C GLN A 149 -1.51 -16.47 9.36
N PHE A 150 -0.34 -16.40 8.73
CA PHE A 150 -0.23 -16.39 7.28
C PHE A 150 -0.76 -17.68 6.65
N ILE A 151 -0.41 -18.85 7.20
CA ILE A 151 -0.90 -20.14 6.69
C ILE A 151 -2.42 -20.21 6.84
N ALA A 152 -2.97 -19.88 8.01
CA ALA A 152 -4.41 -19.88 8.24
C ALA A 152 -5.16 -18.90 7.31
N PHE A 153 -4.60 -17.72 7.12
CA PHE A 153 -5.09 -16.72 6.18
C PHE A 153 -5.05 -17.22 4.74
N TYR A 154 -3.92 -17.79 4.31
CA TYR A 154 -3.71 -18.32 2.97
C TYR A 154 -4.75 -19.38 2.64
N GLU A 155 -5.00 -20.33 3.53
CA GLU A 155 -5.98 -21.41 3.31
C GLU A 155 -7.41 -20.86 3.12
N ARG A 156 -7.77 -19.80 3.82
CA ARG A 156 -9.14 -19.27 3.86
C ARG A 156 -9.51 -18.36 2.68
N VAL A 157 -8.56 -17.62 2.11
CA VAL A 157 -8.84 -16.65 1.04
C VAL A 157 -8.97 -17.32 -0.34
N GLN A 158 -9.71 -16.70 -1.26
CA GLN A 158 -9.95 -17.26 -2.59
C GLN A 158 -8.84 -16.91 -3.57
N VAL A 159 -8.41 -15.64 -3.59
CA VAL A 159 -7.23 -15.21 -4.34
C VAL A 159 -6.04 -15.26 -3.38
N LYS A 160 -5.18 -16.25 -3.59
CA LYS A 160 -4.05 -16.50 -2.71
C LYS A 160 -3.02 -15.36 -2.79
N PRO A 161 -2.47 -14.89 -1.66
CA PRO A 161 -1.37 -13.94 -1.70
C PRO A 161 -0.17 -14.58 -2.41
N SER A 162 0.37 -13.88 -3.40
CA SER A 162 1.57 -14.32 -4.15
C SER A 162 2.87 -13.72 -3.59
N ILE A 163 2.76 -12.91 -2.54
CA ILE A 163 3.84 -12.20 -1.87
C ILE A 163 3.54 -12.20 -0.38
N VAL A 164 4.51 -12.60 0.43
CA VAL A 164 4.51 -12.42 1.88
C VAL A 164 5.72 -11.56 2.26
N GLN A 165 5.47 -10.39 2.86
CA GLN A 165 6.52 -9.49 3.31
C GLN A 165 6.67 -9.61 4.82
N ILE A 166 7.85 -10.01 5.28
CA ILE A 166 8.15 -10.16 6.71
C ILE A 166 9.14 -9.10 7.18
N SER A 167 8.97 -8.61 8.41
CA SER A 167 9.98 -7.80 9.08
C SER A 167 11.06 -8.70 9.69
N LEU A 168 12.32 -8.52 9.26
CA LEU A 168 13.48 -9.25 9.80
C LEU A 168 14.05 -8.62 11.08
N SER A 169 13.33 -7.70 11.73
CA SER A 169 13.79 -6.96 12.91
C SER A 169 14.23 -7.83 14.09
N SER A 170 13.87 -9.11 14.10
CA SER A 170 14.11 -10.04 15.21
C SER A 170 14.96 -11.27 14.82
N CYS A 171 15.19 -11.51 13.52
CA CYS A 171 15.97 -12.66 13.04
C CYS A 171 16.36 -12.46 11.56
N CYS A 172 17.62 -12.68 11.19
CA CYS A 172 18.13 -12.46 9.82
C CYS A 172 17.73 -13.55 8.81
N VAL A 173 16.85 -14.47 9.19
CA VAL A 173 16.41 -15.58 8.34
C VAL A 173 14.89 -15.64 8.31
N VAL A 174 14.34 -15.88 7.12
CA VAL A 174 12.92 -16.20 6.94
C VAL A 174 12.61 -17.46 7.75
N PRO A 175 11.53 -17.53 8.55
CA PRO A 175 11.18 -18.72 9.32
C PRO A 175 11.15 -19.99 8.43
N PRO A 176 11.81 -21.10 8.81
CA PRO A 176 11.89 -22.30 7.98
C PRO A 176 10.52 -22.84 7.54
N ALA A 177 9.54 -22.84 8.44
CA ALA A 177 8.17 -23.26 8.13
C ALA A 177 7.53 -22.39 7.03
N LEU A 178 7.75 -21.07 7.07
CA LEU A 178 7.27 -20.17 6.02
C LEU A 178 8.01 -20.38 4.69
N GLN A 179 9.31 -20.68 4.74
CA GLN A 179 10.08 -21.02 3.53
C GLN A 179 9.58 -22.32 2.88
N GLU A 180 9.27 -23.33 3.69
CA GLU A 180 8.72 -24.60 3.20
C GLU A 180 7.35 -24.40 2.57
N PHE A 181 6.49 -23.63 3.24
CA PHE A 181 5.17 -23.29 2.72
C PHE A 181 5.23 -22.51 1.39
N ALA A 182 6.12 -21.52 1.28
CA ALA A 182 6.25 -20.67 0.09
C ALA A 182 6.95 -21.33 -1.11
N LYS A 183 7.49 -22.55 -0.97
CA LYS A 183 8.06 -23.34 -2.08
C LYS A 183 6.99 -24.07 -2.90
N LEU A 184 5.74 -24.10 -2.41
CA LEU A 184 4.58 -24.70 -3.07
C LEU A 184 4.01 -23.77 -4.16
#